data_AF-F8NUP8-F1
#
_entry.id   AF-F8NUP8-F1
#
_cell.length_a   1.000
_cell.length_b   1.000
_cell.length_c   1.000
_cell.angle_alpha   90.00
_cell.angle_beta   90.00
_cell.angle_gamma   90.00
#
_symmetry.space_group_name_H-M   'P 1'
#
loop_
_entity.id
_entity.type
_entity.pdbx_description
1 polymer ?
#
loop_
_entity_poly.entity_id
_entity_poly.type
_entity_poly.pdbx_seq_one_letter_code
_entity_poly.pdbx_strand_id
1 'polypeptide(L)' 'MANLIRSAKSGNDWTLNGMYSYHISLNQLDALPFYGLQELPQPLVDPELLTNADAGAMQKITM' A
#
# COMPACT_ATOMS: atom_id res chain seq x y z
N MET A 1 2.17 3.30 47.71
CA MET A 1 1.40 3.80 46.56
C MET A 1 2.15 3.38 45.31
N ALA A 2 1.55 2.57 44.43
CA ALA A 2 2.22 2.07 43.23
C ALA A 2 1.87 2.98 42.04
N ASN A 3 2.89 3.52 41.37
CA ASN A 3 2.71 4.20 40.09
C ASN A 3 2.54 3.13 39.01
N LEU A 4 1.30 2.89 38.58
CA LEU A 4 1.01 2.00 37.47
C LEU A 4 1.23 2.77 36.16
N ILE A 5 2.36 2.55 35.50
CA ILE A 5 2.60 3.07 34.14
C ILE A 5 1.66 2.31 33.20
N ARG A 6 0.66 3.00 32.64
CA ARG A 6 -0.18 2.45 31.58
C ARG A 6 0.47 2.74 30.24
N SER A 7 1.06 1.72 29.62
CA SER A 7 1.49 1.76 28.22
C SER A 7 0.36 1.28 27.31
N ALA A 8 0.33 1.81 26.09
CA ALA A 8 -0.53 1.25 25.05
C ALA A 8 -0.06 -0.17 24.71
N LYS A 9 -1.00 -1.08 24.51
CA LYS A 9 -0.71 -2.44 24.03
C LYS A 9 -0.19 -2.37 22.59
N SER A 10 0.87 -3.12 22.29
CA SER A 10 1.38 -3.23 20.92
C SER A 10 0.29 -3.69 19.96
N GLY A 11 0.29 -3.15 18.74
CA GLY A 11 -0.62 -3.57 17.67
C GLY A 11 -0.57 -5.08 17.41
N ASN A 12 0.63 -5.67 17.47
CA ASN A 12 0.86 -7.09 17.22
C ASN A 12 0.40 -8.00 18.36
N ASP A 13 0.16 -7.46 19.56
CA ASP A 13 -0.24 -8.25 20.73
C ASP A 13 -1.76 -8.35 20.86
N TRP A 14 -2.53 -7.73 19.96
CA TRP A 14 -3.98 -7.84 19.95
C TRP A 14 -4.43 -9.21 19.47
N THR A 15 -5.24 -9.88 20.29
CA THR A 15 -5.99 -11.06 19.89
C THR A 15 -7.40 -10.64 19.49
N LEU A 16 -8.08 -11.43 18.66
CA LEU A 16 -9.47 -11.14 18.26
C LEU A 16 -10.39 -10.95 19.48
N ASN A 17 -10.28 -11.82 20.49
CA ASN A 17 -11.05 -11.68 21.74
C ASN A 17 -10.75 -10.37 22.48
N GLY A 18 -9.49 -9.94 22.50
CA GLY A 18 -9.11 -8.64 23.05
C GLY A 18 -9.73 -7.50 22.27
N MET A 19 -9.72 -7.55 20.93
CA MET A 19 -10.35 -6.50 20.13
C MET A 19 -11.86 -6.43 20.40
N TYR A 20 -12.54 -7.57 20.48
CA TYR A 20 -13.97 -7.64 20.81
C TYR A 20 -14.29 -7.09 22.19
N SER A 21 -13.52 -7.44 23.23
CA SER A 21 -13.77 -6.95 24.59
C SER A 21 -13.61 -5.44 24.74
N TYR A 22 -12.80 -4.83 23.87
CA TYR A 22 -12.59 -3.37 23.81
C TYR A 22 -13.41 -2.69 22.70
N HIS A 23 -14.33 -3.42 22.04
CA HIS A 23 -15.15 -2.92 20.93
C HIS A 23 -14.34 -2.32 19.77
N ILE A 24 -13.19 -2.89 19.48
CA ILE A 24 -12.33 -2.50 18.36
C ILE A 24 -12.70 -3.33 17.13
N SER A 25 -12.98 -2.67 16.01
CA SER A 25 -13.23 -3.29 14.70
C SER A 25 -12.14 -2.91 13.70
N LEU A 26 -11.66 -3.88 12.93
CA LEU A 26 -10.74 -3.63 11.82
C LEU A 26 -11.52 -3.54 10.50
N ASN A 27 -11.20 -2.52 9.70
CA ASN A 27 -11.71 -2.39 8.34
C ASN A 27 -10.53 -2.51 7.38
N GLN A 28 -10.59 -3.49 6.48
CA GLN A 28 -9.62 -3.59 5.40
C GLN A 28 -10.02 -2.63 4.30
N LEU A 29 -9.11 -1.71 3.95
CA LEU A 29 -9.30 -0.71 2.91
C LEU A 29 -8.14 -0.80 1.93
N ASP A 30 -8.43 -0.63 0.65
CA ASP A 30 -7.39 -0.48 -0.37
C ASP A 30 -6.64 0.84 -0.18
N ALA A 31 -5.40 0.91 -0.68
CA ALA A 31 -4.54 2.07 -0.47
C ALA A 31 -5.17 3.37 -1.01
N LEU A 32 -5.79 3.32 -2.19
CA LEU A 32 -6.39 4.48 -2.84
C LEU A 32 -7.52 5.12 -2.01
N PRO A 33 -8.58 4.38 -1.61
CA PRO A 33 -9.61 4.94 -0.74
C PRO A 33 -9.05 5.32 0.64
N PHE A 34 -8.04 4.61 1.16
CA PHE A 34 -7.39 4.97 2.43
C PHE A 34 -6.69 6.34 2.38
N TYR A 35 -5.99 6.64 1.29
CA TYR A 35 -5.32 7.92 1.09
C TYR A 35 -6.22 8.98 0.43
N GLY A 36 -7.48 8.67 0.15
CA GLY A 36 -8.40 9.56 -0.57
C GLY A 36 -7.93 9.89 -1.99
N LEU A 37 -7.17 8.98 -2.60
CA LEU A 37 -6.61 9.15 -3.94
C LEU A 37 -7.53 8.54 -4.98
N GLN A 38 -7.63 9.22 -6.12
CA GLN A 38 -8.27 8.68 -7.30
C GLN A 38 -7.25 7.85 -8.09
N GLU A 39 -7.66 6.67 -8.55
CA GLU A 39 -6.87 5.90 -9.52
C GLU A 39 -6.66 6.74 -10.78
N LEU A 40 -5.39 6.99 -11.12
CA LEU A 40 -5.03 7.58 -12.38
C LEU A 40 -5.15 6.50 -13.47
N PRO A 41 -5.66 6.86 -14.67
CA PRO A 41 -5.61 5.97 -15.82
C PRO A 41 -4.16 5.52 -16.03
N GLN A 42 -3.97 4.25 -16.39
CA GLN A 42 -2.66 3.78 -16.78
C GLN A 42 -2.14 4.65 -17.93
N PRO A 43 -0.91 5.19 -17.83
CA PRO A 43 -0.37 5.98 -18.91
C PRO A 43 -0.34 5.13 -20.18
N LEU A 44 -0.65 5.75 -21.32
CA LEU A 44 -0.44 5.13 -22.62
C LEU A 44 1.07 5.02 -22.83
N VAL A 45 1.63 3.88 -22.43
CA VAL A 45 3.03 3.55 -22.67
C VAL A 45 3.09 2.80 -24.00
N ASP A 46 3.93 3.29 -24.91
CA ASP A 46 4.22 2.57 -26.15
C ASP A 46 4.79 1.18 -25.78
N PRO A 47 4.23 0.07 -26.29
CA PRO A 47 4.72 -1.28 -26.03
C PRO A 47 6.24 -1.43 -26.24
N GLU A 48 6.83 -0.65 -27.16
CA GLU A 48 8.27 -0.66 -27.41
C GLU A 48 9.10 -0.22 -26.18
N LEU A 49 8.57 0.69 -25.36
CA LEU A 49 9.18 1.14 -24.10
C LEU A 49 9.10 0.07 -22.99
N LEU A 50 8.12 -0.84 -23.07
CA LEU A 50 7.96 -1.93 -22.10
C LEU A 50 8.81 -3.15 -22.47
N THR A 51 9.13 -3.34 -23.76
CA THR A 51 9.86 -4.51 -24.26
C THR A 51 11.36 -4.28 -24.42
N ASN A 52 11.79 -3.04 -24.66
CA ASN A 52 13.19 -2.75 -24.98
C ASN A 52 13.90 -2.20 -23.74
N ALA A 53 14.68 -3.05 -23.07
CA ALA A 53 15.49 -2.67 -21.92
C ALA A 53 16.70 -1.78 -22.26
N ASP A 54 17.04 -1.65 -23.55
CA ASP A 54 18.21 -0.92 -24.02
C ASP A 54 17.86 0.08 -25.12
N ALA A 55 18.29 1.33 -24.93
CA ALA A 55 18.06 2.46 -25.84
C ALA A 55 18.78 2.29 -27.20
N GLY A 56 19.73 1.36 -27.31
CA GLY A 56 20.44 1.06 -28.56
C GLY A 56 19.57 0.45 -29.67
N ALA A 57 18.41 -0.12 -29.34
CA ALA A 57 17.51 -0.73 -30.33
C ALA A 57 16.67 0.28 -31.14
N MET A 58 16.52 1.52 -30.64
CA MET A 58 15.68 2.56 -31.24
C MET A 58 16.22 3.10 -32.58
N GLN A 59 17.50 2.86 -32.90
CA GLN A 59 18.17 3.45 -34.08
C GLN A 59 17.96 2.67 -35.39
N LYS A 60 17.18 1.58 -35.41
CA LYS A 60 17.09 0.69 -36.59
C LYS A 60 15.84 0.88 -37.46
N ILE A 61 15.02 1.90 -37.21
CA ILE A 61 13.88 2.26 -38.06
C ILE A 61 14.13 3.65 -38.65
N THR A 62 15.17 3.76 -39.48
CA THR A 62 15.22 4.75 -40.56
C THR A 62 15.98 4.08 -41.68
N MET A 63 15.22 3.53 -42.62
CA MET A 63 15.69 3.17 -43.96
C MET A 63 15.30 4.28 -44.90
#